data_AF-A0A1Q3H3H9-F1
#
_entry.id   AF-A0A1Q3H3H9-F1
#
_cell.length_a   1.000
_cell.length_b   1.000
_cell.length_c   1.000
_cell.angle_alpha   90.00
_cell.angle_beta   90.00
_cell.angle_gamma   90.00
#
_symmetry.space_group_name_H-M   'P 1'
#
loop_
_entity.id
_entity.type
_entity.pdbx_description
1 polymer ?
#
loop_
_entity_poly.entity_id
_entity_poly.type
_entity_poly.pdbx_seq_one_letter_code
_entity_poly.pdbx_strand_id
1 'polypeptide(L)' 'MKKKFSTLQQLTKTEQSNIRGGGWCGDYDGPVEVTCEEFHALPPQYQMCVDVAADCFEL' A
#
# COMPACT_ATOMS: atom_id res chain seq x y z
N MET A 1 -17.57 -29.15 6.55
CA MET A 1 -16.66 -28.13 7.11
C MET A 1 -15.47 -27.97 6.20
N LYS A 2 -15.32 -26.84 5.50
CA LYS A 2 -14.12 -26.55 4.69
C LYS A 2 -13.38 -25.38 5.33
N LYS A 3 -12.42 -25.70 6.20
CA LYS A 3 -11.44 -24.76 6.74
C LYS A 3 -10.38 -24.51 5.67
N LYS A 4 -10.33 -23.31 5.09
CA LYS A 4 -9.15 -22.75 4.43
C LYS A 4 -9.23 -21.23 4.51
N PHE A 5 -8.97 -20.68 5.68
CA PHE A 5 -8.65 -19.26 5.80
C PHE A 5 -7.14 -19.14 5.57
N SER A 6 -6.81 -18.36 4.56
CA SER A 6 -5.46 -18.12 4.06
C SER A 6 -4.56 -17.61 5.19
N THR A 7 -3.34 -18.15 5.26
CA THR A 7 -2.24 -17.70 6.13
C THR A 7 -1.62 -16.40 5.61
N LEU A 8 -2.44 -15.45 5.15
CA LEU A 8 -2.03 -14.07 4.94
C LEU A 8 -2.36 -13.35 6.24
N GLN A 9 -1.35 -12.81 6.93
CA GLN A 9 -1.60 -11.92 8.07
C GLN A 9 -2.57 -10.83 7.61
N GLN A 10 -3.84 -10.95 8.02
CA GLN A 10 -4.80 -9.90 7.78
C GLN A 10 -4.35 -8.72 8.62
N LEU A 11 -3.90 -7.66 7.94
CA LEU A 11 -3.65 -6.37 8.55
C LEU A 11 -4.87 -5.99 9.39
N THR A 12 -4.62 -5.55 10.62
CA THR A 12 -5.65 -5.02 11.50
C THR A 12 -6.29 -3.79 10.84
N LYS A 13 -7.51 -3.44 11.27
CA LYS A 13 -8.18 -2.23 10.78
C LYS A 13 -7.35 -0.96 10.99
N THR A 14 -6.55 -0.92 12.05
CA THR A 14 -5.64 0.18 12.35
C THR A 14 -4.47 0.22 11.36
N GLU A 15 -3.88 -0.92 11.03
CA GLU A 15 -2.82 -1.00 10.03
C GLU A 15 -3.34 -0.62 8.64
N GLN A 16 -4.53 -1.10 8.25
CA GLN A 16 -5.18 -0.68 6.99
C GLN A 16 -5.52 0.81 6.98
N SER A 17 -5.94 1.38 8.13
CA SER A 17 -6.20 2.80 8.29
C SER A 17 -4.95 3.66 8.16
N ASN A 18 -3.77 3.07 8.36
CA ASN A 18 -2.49 3.75 8.24
C ASN A 18 -1.90 3.62 6.83
N ILE A 19 -2.58 2.94 5.90
CA ILE A 19 -2.17 2.93 4.50
C ILE A 19 -2.79 4.14 3.80
N ARG A 20 -1.98 4.93 3.09
CA ARG A 20 -2.45 6.03 2.24
C ARG A 20 -2.09 5.75 0.78
N GLY A 21 -3.07 5.91 -0.10
CA GLY A 21 -2.90 5.72 -1.54
C GLY A 21 -3.89 4.70 -2.12
N GLY A 22 -3.43 3.87 -3.06
CA GLY A 22 -4.24 2.78 -3.64
C GLY A 22 -5.26 3.23 -4.69
N GLY A 23 -5.01 4.35 -5.38
CA GLY A 23 -5.83 4.80 -6.49
C GLY A 23 -5.69 3.89 -7.72
N TRP A 24 -6.76 3.76 -8.50
CA TRP A 24 -6.68 3.03 -9.77
C TRP A 24 -5.78 3.78 -10.75
N CYS A 25 -4.64 3.17 -11.08
CA CYS A 25 -3.72 3.66 -12.09
C CYS A 25 -3.60 2.65 -13.21
N GLY A 26 -4.13 3.02 -14.39
CA GLY A 26 -4.30 2.11 -15.52
C GLY A 26 -2.98 1.52 -16.05
N ASP A 27 -1.93 2.33 -16.13
CA ASP A 27 -0.63 1.94 -16.72
C ASP A 27 0.42 1.59 -15.64
N TYR A 28 0.03 1.45 -14.38
CA TYR A 28 0.94 1.15 -13.29
C TYR A 28 1.07 -0.37 -13.09
N ASP A 29 2.15 -0.95 -13.60
CA ASP A 29 2.47 -2.38 -13.45
C ASP A 29 3.38 -2.68 -12.23
N GLY A 30 3.60 -1.69 -11.36
CA GLY A 30 4.46 -1.80 -10.19
C GLY A 30 3.78 -2.39 -8.94
N PRO A 31 4.53 -2.60 -7.86
CA PRO A 31 3.96 -3.06 -6.58
C PRO A 31 3.01 -2.02 -5.99
N VAL A 32 1.82 -2.45 -5.57
CA VAL A 32 0.85 -1.55 -4.92
C VAL A 32 1.36 -1.16 -3.54
N GLU A 33 1.74 -2.09 -2.67
CA GLU A 33 2.35 -1.76 -1.38
C GLU A 33 3.85 -1.51 -1.54
N VAL A 34 4.33 -0.36 -1.08
CA VAL A 34 5.75 0.05 -1.17
C VAL A 34 6.28 0.58 0.16
N THR A 35 7.60 0.52 0.32
CA THR A 35 8.29 1.18 1.45
C THR A 35 8.34 2.70 1.26
N CYS A 36 8.68 3.42 2.33
CA CYS A 36 8.88 4.87 2.26
C CYS A 36 9.90 5.33 1.23
N GLU A 37 11.05 4.64 1.17
CA GLU A 37 12.12 4.98 0.23
C GLU A 37 11.66 4.78 -1.22
N GLU A 38 10.93 3.70 -1.48
CA GLU A 38 10.34 3.41 -2.79
C GLU A 38 9.26 4.43 -3.16
N PHE A 39 8.41 4.83 -2.20
CA PHE A 39 7.41 5.88 -2.39
C PHE A 39 8.03 7.22 -2.83
N HIS A 40 9.11 7.65 -2.17
CA HIS A 40 9.81 8.88 -2.53
C HIS A 40 10.63 8.78 -3.82
N ALA A 41 11.04 7.58 -4.21
CA ALA A 41 11.70 7.33 -5.49
C ALA A 41 10.72 7.25 -6.66
N LEU A 42 9.42 7.03 -6.40
CA LEU A 42 8.40 6.98 -7.44
C LEU A 42 8.15 8.37 -8.04
N PRO A 43 7.94 8.43 -9.37
CA PRO A 43 7.43 9.63 -10.02
C PRO A 43 6.13 10.12 -9.36
N PRO A 44 5.92 11.44 -9.20
CA PRO A 44 4.76 11.99 -8.48
C PRO A 44 3.40 11.49 -8.99
N GLN A 45 3.29 11.20 -10.29
CA GLN A 45 2.07 10.65 -10.90
C GLN A 45 1.74 9.23 -10.44
N TYR A 46 2.73 8.48 -9.93
CA TYR A 46 2.56 7.11 -9.45
C TYR A 46 2.46 7.00 -7.93
N GLN A 47 2.74 8.08 -7.20
CA GLN A 47 2.61 8.11 -5.73
C GLN A 47 1.16 7.88 -5.27
N MET A 48 0.17 8.29 -6.08
CA MET A 48 -1.24 8.01 -5.80
C MET A 48 -1.67 6.56 -6.10
N CYS A 49 -0.82 5.79 -6.78
CA CYS A 49 -1.11 4.43 -7.24
C CYS A 49 -0.64 3.36 -6.27
N VAL A 50 0.13 3.77 -5.25
CA VAL A 50 0.77 2.88 -4.30
C VAL A 50 0.27 3.16 -2.90
N ASP A 51 0.26 2.12 -2.09
CA ASP A 51 -0.04 2.08 -0.69
C ASP A 51 1.27 2.21 0.09
N VAL A 52 1.39 3.27 0.89
CA VAL A 52 2.52 3.49 1.80
C VAL A 52 1.99 3.79 3.19
N ALA A 53 2.80 3.47 4.20
CA ALA A 53 2.48 3.76 5.58
C ALA A 53 2.35 5.28 5.84
N ALA A 54 1.40 5.67 6.68
CA ALA A 54 1.05 7.07 6.91
C ALA A 54 2.14 7.87 7.65
N ASP A 55 2.95 7.17 8.44
CA ASP A 55 4.15 7.70 9.10
C ASP A 55 5.20 8.22 8.10
N CYS A 56 5.12 7.76 6.85
CA CYS A 56 5.94 8.27 5.76
C CYS A 56 5.71 9.76 5.42
N PHE A 57 4.54 10.30 5.78
CA PHE A 57 4.16 11.68 5.52
C PHE A 57 4.36 12.60 6.72
N GLU A 58 4.68 12.04 7.90
CA GLU A 58 4.90 12.82 9.12
C GLU A 58 6.41 13.09 9.26
N LEU A 59 6.83 14.27 8.76
CA LEU A 59 8.15 14.88 9.03
C LEU A 59 8.15 15.65 10.35
#